data_AF-A0A538MB49-F1
#
_entry.id   AF-A0A538MB49-F1
#
_cell.length_a   1.000
_cell.length_b   1.000
_cell.length_c   1.000
_cell.angle_alpha   90.00
_cell.angle_beta   90.00
_cell.angle_gamma   90.00
#
_symmetry.space_group_name_H-M   'P 1'
#
loop_
_entity.id
_entity.type
_entity.pdbx_description
1 polymer ?
#
loop_
_entity_poly.entity_id
_entity_poly.type
_entity_poly.pdbx_seq_one_letter_code
_entity_poly.pdbx_strand_id
1 'polypeptide(L)'
;MELNEAFRRIVLQHVRLIACFVITGLAVGALVHRATGKTFTTSARLALDTQDPASRTEAAAIADMGQAIATSPAQIRAALNRSHVRRDVAGVAHHVAVRPLGTSGVLELSYSDRTSHGAKTVADALAAQLIRTRLAISNGELQRALSASTGQIDGINRKIAELDATAASDPAAAAQRDLLAQQRSTIESERATLLSSAALRPKPSIISPAVLPTHATTSGLIPYMTLGAIFGLILALGTAGLVEMIRPTVVGEDALAREFDAPLLGRLSGVPGQASLVADTTSLADHIRLASEGSRVHGVWLVGAGPSVDLRSLAVALTRSGDSNGSSRAPKAANDPHARGVTVDVFDAHTWSPNGGGAGVVLVSPLALKKEDLIETNQLLELSRLPVLGLITYDGERPWRPGLRPVDPVGKGVTKPAQQSGLEKVTRSSSR
;
A
#
# COMPACT_ATOMS: atom_id res chain seq x y z
N MET A 1 12.47 -0.47 -27.07
CA MET A 1 11.05 -0.26 -26.74
C MET A 1 10.98 0.45 -25.41
N GLU A 2 10.40 1.64 -25.38
CA GLU A 2 10.46 2.51 -24.20
C GLU A 2 9.39 2.12 -23.18
N LEU A 3 9.75 2.12 -21.90
CA LEU A 3 8.88 1.78 -20.76
C LEU A 3 7.49 2.48 -20.83
N ASN A 4 7.45 3.65 -21.46
CA ASN A 4 6.27 4.49 -21.60
C ASN A 4 5.19 3.84 -22.49
N GLU A 5 5.58 3.11 -23.55
CA GLU A 5 4.62 2.40 -24.42
C GLU A 5 3.97 1.22 -23.69
N ALA A 6 4.78 0.42 -22.97
CA ALA A 6 4.29 -0.71 -22.18
C ALA A 6 3.33 -0.26 -21.06
N PHE A 7 3.65 0.85 -20.39
CA PHE A 7 2.81 1.41 -19.33
C PHE A 7 1.47 1.91 -19.88
N ARG A 8 1.50 2.64 -21.00
CA ARG A 8 0.29 3.20 -21.63
C ARG A 8 -0.66 2.09 -22.10
N ARG A 9 -0.12 0.99 -22.63
CA ARG A 9 -0.86 -0.20 -23.04
C ARG A 9 -1.54 -0.92 -21.87
N ILE A 10 -0.77 -1.27 -20.83
CA ILE A 10 -1.27 -2.04 -19.69
C ILE A 10 -2.31 -1.24 -18.90
N VAL A 11 -2.03 0.03 -18.60
CA VAL A 11 -2.86 0.84 -17.70
C VAL A 11 -4.15 1.29 -18.38
N LEU A 12 -4.11 1.79 -19.62
CA LEU A 12 -5.31 2.34 -20.28
C LEU A 12 -6.28 1.26 -20.76
N GLN A 13 -5.77 0.11 -21.20
CA GLN A 13 -6.63 -0.98 -21.68
C GLN A 13 -7.30 -1.75 -20.52
N HIS A 14 -6.65 -1.84 -19.37
CA HIS A 14 -7.12 -2.64 -18.23
C HIS A 14 -7.61 -1.81 -17.03
N VAL A 15 -7.96 -0.52 -17.21
CA VAL A 15 -8.45 0.36 -16.12
C VAL A 15 -9.60 -0.28 -15.33
N ARG A 16 -10.55 -0.95 -15.98
CA ARG A 16 -11.69 -1.59 -15.31
C ARG A 16 -11.26 -2.76 -14.43
N LEU A 17 -10.30 -3.55 -14.89
CA LEU A 17 -9.73 -4.66 -14.14
C LEU A 17 -8.96 -4.10 -12.93
N ILE A 18 -8.14 -3.06 -13.15
CA ILE A 18 -7.40 -2.36 -12.08
C ILE A 18 -8.37 -1.82 -11.01
N ALA A 19 -9.42 -1.12 -11.41
CA ALA A 19 -10.43 -0.60 -10.50
C ALA A 19 -11.12 -1.72 -9.70
N CYS A 20 -11.48 -2.83 -10.36
CA CYS A 20 -12.13 -3.97 -9.71
C CYS A 20 -11.25 -4.60 -8.61
N PHE A 21 -9.97 -4.82 -8.89
CA PHE A 21 -9.03 -5.38 -7.93
C PHE A 21 -8.74 -4.43 -6.77
N VAL A 22 -8.63 -3.12 -7.02
CA VAL A 22 -8.45 -2.13 -5.95
C VAL A 22 -9.67 -2.07 -5.04
N ILE A 23 -10.89 -2.03 -5.59
CA ILE A 23 -12.14 -2.05 -4.82
C ILE A 23 -12.24 -3.34 -3.99
N THR A 24 -11.89 -4.48 -4.58
CA THR A 24 -11.86 -5.76 -3.87
C THR A 24 -10.84 -5.75 -2.74
N GLY A 25 -9.64 -5.22 -2.98
CA GLY A 25 -8.59 -5.05 -1.97
C GLY A 25 -9.04 -4.17 -0.80
N LEU A 26 -9.74 -3.06 -1.09
CA LEU A 26 -10.35 -2.20 -0.07
C LEU A 26 -11.41 -2.94 0.74
N ALA A 27 -12.28 -3.71 0.09
CA ALA A 27 -13.31 -4.51 0.74
C ALA A 27 -12.70 -5.58 1.66
N VAL A 28 -11.65 -6.27 1.21
CA VAL A 28 -10.90 -7.24 2.02
C VAL A 28 -10.24 -6.55 3.21
N GLY A 29 -9.59 -5.40 3.02
CA GLY A 29 -8.99 -4.63 4.12
C GLY A 29 -10.02 -4.23 5.18
N ALA A 30 -11.20 -3.77 4.76
CA ALA A 30 -12.31 -3.46 5.66
C ALA A 30 -12.83 -4.72 6.40
N LEU A 31 -12.92 -5.85 5.71
CA LEU A 31 -13.36 -7.12 6.30
C LEU A 31 -12.37 -7.63 7.36
N VAL A 32 -11.07 -7.59 7.07
CA VAL A 32 -10.00 -7.97 8.02
C VAL A 32 -10.04 -7.08 9.26
N HIS A 33 -10.21 -5.77 9.09
CA HIS A 33 -10.34 -4.86 10.23
C HIS A 33 -11.51 -5.24 11.15
N ARG A 34 -12.65 -5.66 10.57
CA ARG A 34 -13.81 -6.12 11.36
C ARG A 34 -13.51 -7.42 12.11
N ALA A 35 -12.70 -8.31 11.56
CA ALA A 35 -12.33 -9.58 12.20
C ALA A 35 -11.35 -9.39 13.38
N THR A 36 -10.45 -8.42 13.32
CA THR A 36 -9.41 -8.20 14.36
C THR A 36 -9.98 -7.67 15.69
N GLY A 37 -11.19 -7.11 15.68
CA GLY A 37 -11.86 -6.61 16.89
C GLY A 37 -11.21 -5.35 17.47
N LYS A 38 -11.87 -4.75 18.47
CA LYS A 38 -11.36 -3.56 19.16
C LYS A 38 -10.44 -3.98 20.29
N THR A 39 -9.32 -3.29 20.42
CA THR A 39 -8.38 -3.42 21.55
C THR A 39 -8.33 -2.11 22.31
N PHE A 40 -8.12 -2.21 23.62
CA PHE A 40 -8.05 -1.11 24.56
C PHE A 40 -6.75 -1.26 25.33
N THR A 41 -5.85 -0.30 25.16
CA THR A 41 -4.58 -0.24 25.87
C THR A 41 -4.68 0.75 27.02
N THR A 42 -4.17 0.37 28.18
CA THR A 42 -3.98 1.26 29.33
C THR A 42 -2.58 1.10 29.87
N SER A 43 -2.09 2.11 30.60
CA SER A 43 -0.80 2.08 31.25
C SER A 43 -0.87 2.49 32.72
N ALA A 44 -0.04 1.84 33.53
CA ALA A 44 0.25 2.18 34.92
C ALA A 44 1.72 2.60 35.04
N ARG A 45 1.99 3.57 35.91
CA ARG A 45 3.35 4.07 36.18
C ARG A 45 3.83 3.56 37.52
N LEU A 46 5.05 3.03 37.54
CA LEU A 46 5.63 2.39 38.71
C LEU A 46 7.11 2.72 38.84
N ALA A 47 7.58 2.88 40.08
CA ALA A 47 9.00 2.93 40.39
C ALA A 47 9.42 1.59 40.98
N LEU A 48 10.56 1.07 40.55
CA LEU A 48 11.19 -0.06 41.22
C LEU A 48 12.09 0.46 42.36
N ASP A 49 12.64 -0.45 43.16
CA ASP A 49 13.51 -0.16 44.31
C ASP A 49 14.94 0.26 43.90
N THR A 50 15.04 0.97 42.78
CA THR A 50 16.28 1.38 42.13
C THR A 50 16.48 2.88 42.32
N GLN A 51 17.74 3.32 42.40
CA GLN A 51 18.05 4.74 42.25
C GLN A 51 17.73 5.21 40.83
N ASP A 52 17.64 6.52 40.63
CA ASP A 52 17.43 7.07 39.30
C ASP A 52 18.60 6.68 38.37
N PRO A 53 18.32 6.13 37.18
CA PRO A 53 19.36 5.64 36.29
C PRO A 53 20.18 6.80 35.72
N ALA A 54 21.49 6.61 35.62
CA ALA A 54 22.40 7.60 35.07
C ALA A 54 22.39 7.62 33.53
N SER A 55 21.82 6.60 32.89
CA SER A 55 21.79 6.46 31.43
C SER A 55 20.53 5.78 30.91
N ARG A 56 20.28 5.91 29.60
CA ARG A 56 19.18 5.19 28.93
C ARG A 56 19.39 3.67 28.95
N THR A 57 20.62 3.19 28.86
CA THR A 57 20.95 1.77 28.89
C THR A 57 20.60 1.17 30.25
N GLU A 58 20.91 1.89 31.32
CA GLU A 58 20.55 1.48 32.68
C GLU A 58 19.02 1.49 32.89
N ALA A 59 18.33 2.54 32.43
CA ALA A 59 16.87 2.58 32.47
C ALA A 59 16.23 1.42 31.69
N ALA A 60 16.79 1.05 30.53
CA ALA A 60 16.34 -0.09 29.75
C ALA A 60 16.56 -1.42 30.49
N ALA A 61 17.72 -1.63 31.12
CA ALA A 61 17.98 -2.84 31.91
C ALA A 61 17.00 -2.99 33.09
N ILE A 62 16.65 -1.89 33.75
CA ILE A 62 15.62 -1.87 34.81
C ILE A 62 14.24 -2.22 34.23
N ALA A 63 13.90 -1.69 33.06
CA ALA A 63 12.65 -2.01 32.38
C ALA A 63 12.59 -3.48 31.93
N ASP A 64 13.69 -4.05 31.43
CA ASP A 64 13.79 -5.45 31.03
C ASP A 64 13.60 -6.39 32.21
N MET A 65 14.13 -6.04 33.38
CA MET A 65 13.86 -6.75 34.63
C MET A 65 12.38 -6.69 34.98
N GLY A 66 11.76 -5.50 34.87
CA GLY A 66 10.32 -5.32 35.07
C GLY A 66 9.50 -6.16 34.08
N GLN A 67 9.89 -6.18 32.81
CA GLN A 67 9.26 -6.96 31.75
C GLN A 67 9.35 -8.46 32.03
N ALA A 68 10.52 -8.96 32.43
CA ALA A 68 10.73 -10.37 32.75
C ALA A 68 9.83 -10.84 33.91
N ILE A 69 9.66 -10.00 34.94
CA ILE A 69 8.76 -10.32 36.06
C ILE A 69 7.29 -10.23 35.61
N ALA A 70 6.91 -9.16 34.90
CA ALA A 70 5.53 -8.91 34.50
C ALA A 70 5.01 -9.93 33.45
N THR A 71 5.90 -10.49 32.63
CA THR A 71 5.56 -11.50 31.61
C THR A 71 5.74 -12.94 32.08
N SER A 72 6.20 -13.16 33.31
CA SER A 72 6.38 -14.50 33.86
C SER A 72 5.02 -15.22 34.04
N PRO A 73 4.85 -16.46 33.55
CA PRO A 73 3.57 -17.18 33.63
C PRO A 73 3.03 -17.34 35.05
N ALA A 74 3.90 -17.52 36.05
CA ALA A 74 3.50 -17.63 37.44
C ALA A 74 2.93 -16.30 37.98
N GLN A 75 3.55 -15.18 37.60
CA GLN A 75 3.15 -13.85 38.03
C GLN A 75 1.86 -13.40 37.33
N ILE A 76 1.74 -13.66 36.03
CA ILE A 76 0.50 -13.41 35.28
C ILE A 76 -0.65 -14.20 35.89
N ARG A 77 -0.47 -15.51 36.17
CA ARG A 77 -1.52 -16.34 36.79
C ARG A 77 -1.95 -15.78 38.15
N ALA A 78 -0.98 -15.36 38.98
CA ALA A 78 -1.27 -14.74 40.27
C ALA A 78 -1.99 -13.39 40.14
N ALA A 79 -1.71 -12.60 39.09
CA ALA A 79 -2.42 -11.36 38.80
C ALA A 79 -3.86 -11.63 38.33
N LEU A 80 -4.06 -12.56 37.39
CA LEU A 80 -5.37 -12.95 36.87
C LEU A 80 -6.29 -13.52 37.96
N ASN A 81 -5.74 -14.35 38.85
CA ASN A 81 -6.49 -14.90 39.98
C ASN A 81 -6.98 -13.82 40.95
N ARG A 82 -6.18 -12.75 41.18
CA ARG A 82 -6.59 -11.63 42.04
C ARG A 82 -7.55 -10.67 41.36
N SER A 83 -7.47 -10.51 40.05
CA SER A 83 -8.39 -9.65 39.31
C SER A 83 -9.73 -10.33 39.00
N HIS A 84 -9.86 -11.64 39.24
CA HIS A 84 -11.00 -12.45 38.86
C HIS A 84 -11.32 -12.41 37.35
N VAL A 85 -10.33 -12.05 36.52
CA VAL A 85 -10.48 -12.00 35.06
C VAL A 85 -9.95 -13.30 34.46
N ARG A 86 -10.79 -13.99 33.68
CA ARG A 86 -10.39 -15.22 32.96
C ARG A 86 -9.73 -14.86 31.63
N ARG A 87 -8.42 -15.09 31.52
CA ARG A 87 -7.64 -15.00 30.28
C ARG A 87 -6.61 -16.11 30.20
N ASP A 88 -6.21 -16.40 28.97
CA ASP A 88 -5.06 -17.26 28.72
C ASP A 88 -3.76 -16.56 29.15
N VAL A 89 -2.90 -17.30 29.86
CA VAL A 89 -1.65 -16.76 30.43
C VAL A 89 -0.66 -16.41 29.33
N ALA A 90 -0.52 -17.27 28.31
CA ALA A 90 0.40 -17.01 27.20
C ALA A 90 -0.07 -15.81 26.37
N GLY A 91 -1.38 -15.74 26.08
CA GLY A 91 -2.00 -14.60 25.41
C GLY A 91 -1.79 -13.28 26.16
N VAL A 92 -1.89 -13.28 27.49
CA VAL A 92 -1.63 -12.06 28.30
C VAL A 92 -0.18 -11.61 28.17
N ALA A 93 0.80 -12.53 28.24
CA ALA A 93 2.22 -12.19 28.17
C ALA A 93 2.57 -11.39 26.90
N HIS A 94 1.97 -11.73 25.75
CA HIS A 94 2.18 -11.03 24.49
C HIS A 94 1.62 -9.60 24.44
N HIS A 95 0.68 -9.27 25.32
CA HIS A 95 0.03 -7.96 25.35
C HIS A 95 0.50 -7.09 26.52
N VAL A 96 1.51 -7.55 27.27
CA VAL A 96 2.15 -6.81 28.36
C VAL A 96 3.48 -6.24 27.88
N ALA A 97 3.67 -4.94 28.06
CA ALA A 97 4.94 -4.28 27.79
C ALA A 97 5.29 -3.32 28.92
N VAL A 98 6.51 -3.43 29.43
CA VAL A 98 7.13 -2.55 30.42
C VAL A 98 8.23 -1.76 29.73
N ARG A 99 8.17 -0.43 29.81
CA ARG A 99 9.12 0.47 29.15
C ARG A 99 9.61 1.53 30.12
N PRO A 100 10.86 2.01 30.01
CA PRO A 100 11.33 3.12 30.83
C PRO A 100 10.72 4.44 30.35
N LEU A 101 10.37 5.32 31.29
CA LEU A 101 9.92 6.68 30.99
C LEU A 101 11.13 7.61 30.94
N GLY A 102 11.76 7.69 29.77
CA GLY A 102 12.99 8.46 29.57
C GLY A 102 14.17 7.87 30.34
N THR A 103 14.92 8.73 31.05
CA THR A 103 16.02 8.36 31.95
C THR A 103 15.61 8.48 33.43
N SER A 104 14.30 8.46 33.72
CA SER A 104 13.82 8.43 35.10
C SER A 104 13.76 6.99 35.61
N GLY A 105 13.81 6.79 36.94
CA GLY A 105 13.55 5.48 37.57
C GLY A 105 12.10 4.99 37.45
N VAL A 106 11.29 5.64 36.61
CA VAL A 106 9.87 5.33 36.41
C VAL A 106 9.70 4.44 35.19
N LEU A 107 8.96 3.35 35.37
CA LEU A 107 8.54 2.44 34.33
C LEU A 107 7.06 2.64 34.01
N GLU A 108 6.73 2.46 32.74
CA GLU A 108 5.37 2.38 32.24
C GLU A 108 5.04 0.92 31.92
N LEU A 109 4.10 0.34 32.66
CA LEU A 109 3.52 -0.98 32.36
C LEU A 109 2.24 -0.77 31.58
N SER A 110 2.22 -1.24 30.34
CA SER A 110 1.08 -1.20 29.45
C SER A 110 0.48 -2.59 29.25
N TYR A 111 -0.84 -2.66 29.20
CA TYR A 111 -1.57 -3.87 28.87
C TYR A 111 -2.72 -3.57 27.90
N SER A 112 -2.88 -4.44 26.91
CA SER A 112 -3.92 -4.33 25.89
C SER A 112 -4.93 -5.47 26.00
N ASP A 113 -6.22 -5.13 25.97
CA ASP A 113 -7.32 -6.06 26.15
C ASP A 113 -8.45 -5.78 25.14
N ARG A 114 -9.31 -6.76 24.86
CA ARG A 114 -10.57 -6.61 24.10
C ARG A 114 -11.62 -5.75 24.83
N THR A 115 -11.49 -5.55 26.13
CA THR A 115 -12.42 -4.76 26.95
C THR A 115 -11.68 -3.69 27.73
N SER A 116 -12.26 -2.48 27.80
CA SER A 116 -11.68 -1.37 28.58
C SER A 116 -11.54 -1.72 30.08
N HIS A 117 -12.56 -2.36 30.66
CA HIS A 117 -12.49 -2.82 32.06
C HIS A 117 -11.42 -3.89 32.28
N GLY A 118 -11.36 -4.92 31.42
CA GLY A 118 -10.32 -5.95 31.49
C GLY A 118 -8.91 -5.36 31.38
N ALA A 119 -8.70 -4.40 30.48
CA ALA A 119 -7.43 -3.70 30.33
C ALA A 119 -7.00 -3.07 31.68
N LYS A 120 -7.88 -2.28 32.30
CA LYS A 120 -7.59 -1.62 33.57
C LYS A 120 -7.34 -2.63 34.70
N THR A 121 -8.28 -3.55 34.93
CA THR A 121 -8.20 -4.48 36.08
C THR A 121 -6.98 -5.38 36.00
N VAL A 122 -6.64 -5.87 34.79
CA VAL A 122 -5.46 -6.72 34.60
C VAL A 122 -4.17 -5.90 34.71
N ALA A 123 -4.11 -4.69 34.14
CA ALA A 123 -2.95 -3.80 34.27
C ALA A 123 -2.66 -3.46 35.75
N ASP A 124 -3.69 -3.07 36.51
CA ASP A 124 -3.56 -2.78 37.94
C ASP A 124 -3.09 -4.01 38.73
N ALA A 125 -3.65 -5.19 38.43
CA ALA A 125 -3.27 -6.43 39.09
C ALA A 125 -1.83 -6.86 38.77
N LEU A 126 -1.39 -6.68 37.51
CA LEU A 126 -0.01 -6.94 37.08
C LEU A 126 0.96 -5.97 37.74
N ALA A 127 0.67 -4.67 37.76
CA ALA A 127 1.49 -3.68 38.44
C ALA A 127 1.64 -4.01 39.93
N ALA A 128 0.54 -4.33 40.62
CA ALA A 128 0.59 -4.75 42.02
C ALA A 128 1.39 -6.04 42.22
N GLN A 129 1.32 -6.98 41.27
CA GLN A 129 2.08 -8.23 41.37
C GLN A 129 3.58 -8.04 41.11
N LEU A 130 3.94 -7.16 40.19
CA LEU A 130 5.32 -6.78 39.93
C LEU A 130 5.96 -6.18 41.18
N ILE A 131 5.30 -5.19 41.81
CA ILE A 131 5.80 -4.55 43.03
C ILE A 131 5.93 -5.54 44.18
N ARG A 132 4.93 -6.41 44.40
CA ARG A 132 5.00 -7.46 45.44
C ARG A 132 6.15 -8.43 45.19
N THR A 133 6.35 -8.86 43.95
CA THR A 133 7.41 -9.80 43.59
C THR A 133 8.77 -9.15 43.82
N ARG A 134 8.94 -7.90 43.40
CA ARG A 134 10.18 -7.16 43.59
C ARG A 134 10.49 -6.99 45.08
N LEU A 135 9.52 -6.58 45.88
CA LEU A 135 9.69 -6.44 47.33
C LEU A 135 10.07 -7.76 48.00
N ALA A 136 9.46 -8.87 47.57
CA ALA A 136 9.78 -10.20 48.11
C ALA A 136 11.22 -10.65 47.76
N ILE A 137 11.67 -10.37 46.54
CA ILE A 137 13.06 -10.66 46.11
C ILE A 137 14.04 -9.84 46.96
N SER A 138 13.84 -8.53 47.06
CA SER A 138 14.76 -7.62 47.77
C SER A 138 14.84 -7.92 49.26
N ASN A 139 13.70 -8.22 49.91
CA ASN A 139 13.67 -8.63 51.32
C ASN A 139 14.34 -10.01 51.50
N GLY A 140 14.15 -10.94 50.57
CA GLY A 140 14.77 -12.26 50.61
C GLY A 140 16.30 -12.22 50.44
N GLU A 141 16.82 -11.32 49.62
CA GLU A 141 18.27 -11.08 49.47
C GLU A 141 18.88 -10.49 50.75
N LEU A 142 18.23 -9.47 51.33
CA LEU A 142 18.67 -8.90 52.61
C LEU A 142 18.69 -9.95 53.72
N GLN A 143 17.62 -10.76 53.83
CA GLN A 143 17.56 -11.81 54.83
C GLN A 143 18.65 -12.86 54.65
N ARG A 144 18.97 -13.23 53.40
CA ARG A 144 20.08 -14.15 53.08
C ARG A 144 21.44 -13.56 53.46
N ALA A 145 21.68 -12.29 53.15
CA ALA A 145 22.91 -11.60 53.53
C ALA A 145 23.08 -11.53 55.07
N LEU A 146 22.03 -11.14 55.78
CA LEU A 146 22.05 -11.07 57.25
C LEU A 146 22.25 -12.46 57.89
N SER A 147 21.63 -13.50 57.34
CA SER A 147 21.80 -14.87 57.83
C SER A 147 23.23 -15.38 57.60
N ALA A 148 23.84 -15.04 56.46
CA ALA A 148 25.23 -15.36 56.17
C ALA A 148 26.20 -14.68 57.14
N SER A 149 26.04 -13.37 57.40
CA SER A 149 26.85 -12.66 58.40
C SER A 149 26.67 -13.22 59.81
N THR A 150 25.45 -13.62 60.18
CA THR A 150 25.17 -14.23 61.49
C THR A 150 25.92 -15.56 61.64
N GLY A 151 25.86 -16.44 60.64
CA GLY A 151 26.60 -17.71 60.66
C GLY A 151 28.12 -17.53 60.72
N GLN A 152 28.67 -16.49 60.09
CA GLN A 152 30.10 -16.16 60.20
C GLN A 152 30.48 -15.71 61.61
N ILE A 153 29.68 -14.82 62.23
CA ILE A 153 29.89 -14.36 63.61
C ILE A 153 29.84 -15.55 64.58
N ASP A 154 28.88 -16.46 64.42
CA ASP A 154 28.75 -17.65 65.27
C ASP A 154 29.94 -18.61 65.10
N GLY A 155 30.47 -18.74 63.87
CA GLY A 155 31.69 -19.49 63.61
C GLY A 155 32.92 -18.89 64.28
N ILE A 156 33.07 -17.56 64.22
CA ILE A 156 34.16 -16.84 64.89
C ILE A 156 34.03 -16.95 66.42
N ASN A 157 32.83 -16.77 66.96
CA ASN A 157 32.57 -16.87 68.40
C ASN A 157 32.95 -18.25 68.96
N ARG A 158 32.67 -19.34 68.22
CA ARG A 158 33.10 -20.69 68.63
C ARG A 158 34.63 -20.83 68.67
N LYS A 159 35.34 -20.34 67.65
CA LYS A 159 36.81 -20.35 67.62
C LYS A 159 37.43 -19.51 68.74
N ILE A 160 36.85 -18.36 69.04
CA ILE A 160 37.26 -17.52 70.17
C ILE A 160 37.09 -18.29 71.48
N ALA A 161 35.93 -18.93 71.70
CA ALA A 161 35.68 -19.71 72.92
C ALA A 161 36.64 -20.89 73.08
N GLU A 162 37.02 -21.57 71.99
CA GLU A 162 38.04 -22.62 72.00
C GLU A 162 39.43 -22.09 72.39
N LEU A 163 39.84 -20.95 71.82
CA LEU A 163 41.12 -20.31 72.14
C LEU A 163 41.15 -19.74 73.57
N ASP A 164 40.01 -19.28 74.09
CA ASP A 164 39.88 -18.74 75.44
C ASP A 164 40.21 -19.78 76.52
N ALA A 165 39.97 -21.06 76.25
CA ALA A 165 40.31 -22.15 77.16
C ALA A 165 41.83 -22.33 77.33
N THR A 166 42.64 -21.91 76.35
CA THR A 166 44.10 -22.10 76.35
C THR A 166 44.90 -20.79 76.42
N ALA A 167 44.24 -19.64 76.26
CA ALA A 167 44.87 -18.32 76.17
C ALA A 167 45.68 -17.91 77.42
N ALA A 168 45.35 -18.43 78.61
CA ALA A 168 46.09 -18.13 79.83
C ALA A 168 47.47 -18.80 79.89
N SER A 169 47.68 -19.86 79.09
CA SER A 169 48.90 -20.68 79.10
C SER A 169 49.71 -20.55 77.81
N ASP A 170 49.11 -20.03 76.73
CA ASP A 170 49.74 -19.85 75.42
C ASP A 170 49.54 -18.42 74.88
N PRO A 171 50.61 -17.59 74.86
CA PRO A 171 50.56 -16.25 74.28
C PRO A 171 50.15 -16.20 72.80
N ALA A 172 50.43 -17.26 72.02
CA ALA A 172 50.04 -17.31 70.61
C ALA A 172 48.52 -17.48 70.46
N ALA A 173 47.89 -18.28 71.32
CA ALA A 173 46.44 -18.43 71.36
C ALA A 173 45.73 -17.12 71.72
N ALA A 174 46.31 -16.32 72.64
CA ALA A 174 45.79 -14.99 72.98
C ALA A 174 45.85 -14.03 71.78
N ALA A 175 46.96 -13.98 71.04
CA ALA A 175 47.08 -13.13 69.85
C ALA A 175 46.08 -13.52 68.75
N GLN A 176 45.84 -14.82 68.55
CA GLN A 176 44.88 -15.31 67.57
C GLN A 176 43.42 -15.01 67.96
N ARG A 177 43.10 -15.06 69.26
CA ARG A 177 41.80 -14.64 69.80
C ARG A 177 41.54 -13.16 69.49
N ASP A 178 42.52 -12.30 69.75
CA ASP A 178 42.39 -10.85 69.50
C ASP A 178 42.17 -10.55 68.01
N LEU A 179 42.87 -11.26 67.13
CA LEU A 179 42.67 -11.14 65.67
C LEU A 179 41.25 -11.56 65.26
N LEU A 180 40.71 -12.65 65.80
CA LEU A 180 39.33 -13.08 65.54
C LEU A 180 38.30 -12.08 66.11
N ALA A 181 38.56 -11.50 67.27
CA ALA A 181 37.71 -10.46 67.86
C ALA A 181 37.67 -9.20 66.97
N GLN A 182 38.81 -8.81 66.39
CA GLN A 182 38.87 -7.72 65.40
C GLN A 182 38.06 -8.07 64.15
N GLN A 183 38.20 -9.27 63.58
CA GLN A 183 37.43 -9.71 62.42
C GLN A 183 35.91 -9.70 62.68
N ARG A 184 35.48 -10.14 63.87
CA ARG A 184 34.07 -10.07 64.28
C ARG A 184 33.56 -8.63 64.27
N SER A 185 34.33 -7.69 64.84
CA SER A 185 33.97 -6.27 64.85
C SER A 185 33.78 -5.71 63.43
N THR A 186 34.64 -6.12 62.48
CA THR A 186 34.49 -5.77 61.07
C THR A 186 33.17 -6.27 60.49
N ILE A 187 32.83 -7.55 60.68
CA ILE A 187 31.57 -8.14 60.16
C ILE A 187 30.33 -7.51 60.83
N GLU A 188 30.40 -7.17 62.12
CA GLU A 188 29.31 -6.48 62.80
C GLU A 188 29.08 -5.07 62.24
N SER A 189 30.15 -4.35 61.93
CA SER A 189 30.08 -3.04 61.25
C SER A 189 29.52 -3.16 59.83
N GLU A 190 29.93 -4.19 59.07
CA GLU A 190 29.36 -4.50 57.75
C GLU A 190 27.85 -4.78 57.86
N ARG A 191 27.43 -5.55 58.85
CA ARG A 191 26.00 -5.85 59.09
C ARG A 191 25.19 -4.60 59.42
N ALA A 192 25.72 -3.71 60.26
CA ALA A 192 25.09 -2.42 60.55
C ALA A 192 24.98 -1.55 59.28
N THR A 193 26.01 -1.57 58.43
CA THR A 193 26.03 -0.88 57.14
C THR A 193 24.99 -1.45 56.17
N LEU A 194 24.82 -2.78 56.11
CA LEU A 194 23.78 -3.44 55.30
C LEU A 194 22.36 -3.03 55.74
N LEU A 195 22.11 -2.94 57.05
CA LEU A 195 20.81 -2.49 57.56
C LEU A 195 20.55 -1.01 57.25
N SER A 196 21.56 -0.15 57.41
CA SER A 196 21.47 1.28 57.08
C SER A 196 21.22 1.50 55.58
N SER A 197 21.97 0.82 54.72
CA SER A 197 21.80 0.90 53.27
C SER A 197 20.45 0.37 52.80
N ALA A 198 19.93 -0.69 53.43
CA ALA A 198 18.58 -1.18 53.15
C ALA A 198 17.48 -0.17 53.55
N ALA A 199 17.68 0.57 54.65
CA ALA A 199 16.72 1.57 55.11
C ALA A 199 16.63 2.80 54.18
N LEU A 200 17.74 3.17 53.54
CA LEU A 200 17.83 4.28 52.59
C LEU A 200 17.41 3.91 51.17
N ARG A 201 17.21 2.62 50.89
CA ARG A 201 16.90 2.14 49.54
C ARG A 201 15.47 2.56 49.15
N PRO A 202 15.26 3.10 47.94
CA PRO A 202 13.92 3.39 47.44
C PRO A 202 13.05 2.14 47.50
N LYS A 203 11.79 2.28 47.91
CA LYS A 203 10.84 1.14 47.93
C LYS A 203 10.06 1.08 46.62
N PRO A 204 9.82 -0.12 46.07
CA PRO A 204 9.08 -0.24 44.84
C PRO A 204 7.62 0.18 45.10
N SER A 205 7.06 1.03 44.24
CA SER A 205 5.73 1.60 44.43
C SER A 205 5.02 1.87 43.11
N ILE A 206 3.69 1.94 43.16
CA ILE A 206 2.85 2.37 42.05
C ILE A 206 2.68 3.89 42.17
N ILE A 207 3.19 4.63 41.19
CA ILE A 207 3.10 6.09 41.13
C ILE A 207 1.73 6.51 40.61
N SER A 208 1.25 5.83 39.58
CA SER A 208 -0.06 6.10 38.98
C SER A 208 -0.72 4.80 38.55
N PRO A 209 -1.93 4.49 39.03
CA PRO A 209 -2.65 3.29 38.62
C PRO A 209 -3.13 3.41 37.17
N ALA A 210 -3.54 2.29 36.58
CA ALA A 210 -4.08 2.27 35.22
C ALA A 210 -5.38 3.07 35.13
N VAL A 211 -5.53 3.86 34.07
CA VAL A 211 -6.74 4.66 33.81
C VAL A 211 -7.67 3.87 32.87
N LEU A 212 -8.98 4.01 33.04
CA LEU A 212 -9.94 3.34 32.17
C LEU A 212 -9.87 3.93 30.75
N PRO A 213 -9.49 3.17 29.71
CA PRO A 213 -9.39 3.71 28.36
C PRO A 213 -10.77 4.00 27.78
N THR A 214 -10.98 5.24 27.32
CA THR A 214 -12.26 5.71 26.74
C THR A 214 -12.36 5.43 25.25
N HIS A 215 -11.23 5.20 24.57
CA HIS A 215 -11.16 4.95 23.14
C HIS A 215 -10.39 3.66 22.85
N ALA A 216 -10.78 2.95 21.78
CA ALA A 216 -10.03 1.80 21.30
C ALA A 216 -8.71 2.26 20.66
N THR A 217 -7.62 1.58 21.00
CA THR A 217 -6.27 1.92 20.53
C THR A 217 -6.09 1.58 19.06
N THR A 218 -6.75 0.52 18.57
CA THR A 218 -6.74 0.18 17.14
C THR A 218 -7.86 0.90 16.39
N SER A 219 -7.62 2.16 16.00
CA SER A 219 -8.33 2.81 14.89
C SER A 219 -7.60 2.48 13.57
N GLY A 220 -7.51 1.19 13.24
CA GLY A 220 -6.69 0.69 12.13
C GLY A 220 -7.34 0.76 10.76
N LEU A 221 -8.57 1.28 10.66
CA LEU A 221 -9.37 1.17 9.43
C LEU A 221 -8.66 1.78 8.22
N ILE A 222 -8.09 2.99 8.36
CA ILE A 222 -7.34 3.64 7.28
C ILE A 222 -6.10 2.82 6.90
N PRO A 223 -5.19 2.45 7.82
CA PRO A 223 -4.06 1.57 7.49
C PRO A 223 -4.44 0.27 6.78
N TYR A 224 -5.47 -0.45 7.26
CA TYR A 224 -5.91 -1.71 6.65
C TYR A 224 -6.51 -1.49 5.25
N MET A 225 -7.26 -0.40 5.03
CA MET A 225 -7.77 -0.04 3.71
C MET A 225 -6.64 0.34 2.76
N THR A 226 -5.68 1.15 3.20
CA THR A 226 -4.51 1.52 2.39
C THR A 226 -3.70 0.28 2.00
N LEU A 227 -3.43 -0.62 2.94
CA LEU A 227 -2.70 -1.86 2.67
C LEU A 227 -3.48 -2.78 1.70
N GLY A 228 -4.79 -2.91 1.91
CA GLY A 228 -5.67 -3.66 1.01
C GLY A 228 -5.71 -3.07 -0.40
N ALA A 229 -5.77 -1.75 -0.54
CA ALA A 229 -5.74 -1.06 -1.83
C ALA A 229 -4.41 -1.29 -2.57
N ILE A 230 -3.28 -1.17 -1.86
CA ILE A 230 -1.94 -1.42 -2.43
C ILE A 230 -1.83 -2.86 -2.89
N PHE A 231 -2.27 -3.82 -2.07
CA PHE A 231 -2.26 -5.23 -2.44
C PHE A 231 -3.13 -5.52 -3.67
N GLY A 232 -4.34 -4.96 -3.70
CA GLY A 232 -5.23 -5.03 -4.86
C GLY A 232 -4.59 -4.44 -6.11
N LEU A 233 -3.92 -3.29 -6.00
CA LEU A 233 -3.23 -2.66 -7.12
C LEU A 233 -2.10 -3.53 -7.68
N ILE A 234 -1.27 -4.12 -6.80
CA ILE A 234 -0.17 -5.00 -7.20
C ILE A 234 -0.71 -6.23 -7.94
N LEU A 235 -1.75 -6.88 -7.39
CA LEU A 235 -2.40 -8.01 -8.06
C LEU A 235 -2.99 -7.62 -9.41
N ALA A 236 -3.60 -6.44 -9.49
CA ALA A 236 -4.18 -5.98 -10.74
C ALA A 236 -3.12 -5.75 -11.81
N LEU A 237 -2.01 -5.12 -11.45
CA LEU A 237 -0.92 -4.82 -12.38
C LEU A 237 -0.23 -6.11 -12.85
N GLY A 238 -0.02 -7.06 -11.95
CA GLY A 238 0.50 -8.38 -12.28
C GLY A 238 -0.43 -9.17 -13.21
N THR A 239 -1.73 -9.17 -12.91
CA THR A 239 -2.74 -9.85 -13.73
C THR A 239 -2.86 -9.19 -15.11
N ALA A 240 -2.87 -7.86 -15.18
CA ALA A 240 -2.91 -7.12 -16.44
C ALA A 240 -1.67 -7.37 -17.29
N GLY A 241 -0.48 -7.41 -16.68
CA GLY A 241 0.76 -7.78 -17.35
C GLY A 241 0.74 -9.21 -17.89
N LEU A 242 0.18 -10.16 -17.13
CA LEU A 242 0.06 -11.55 -17.57
C LEU A 242 -0.91 -11.69 -18.74
N VAL A 243 -2.05 -10.98 -18.72
CA VAL A 243 -2.99 -10.95 -19.83
C VAL A 243 -2.34 -10.38 -21.10
N GLU A 244 -1.53 -9.32 -20.97
CA GLU A 244 -0.78 -8.74 -22.09
C GLU A 244 0.32 -9.69 -22.61
N MET A 245 0.93 -10.49 -21.73
CA MET A 245 1.91 -11.50 -22.15
C MET A 245 1.28 -12.60 -23.02
N ILE A 246 0.04 -12.99 -22.73
CA ILE A 246 -0.68 -14.03 -23.48
C ILE A 246 -1.25 -13.48 -24.80
N ARG A 247 -1.64 -12.20 -24.83
CA ARG A 247 -2.16 -11.53 -26.03
C ARG A 247 -1.41 -10.23 -26.30
N PRO A 248 -0.21 -10.29 -26.90
CA PRO A 248 0.57 -9.09 -27.17
C PRO A 248 -0.15 -8.18 -28.17
N THR A 249 -0.28 -6.91 -27.81
CA THR A 249 -0.88 -5.87 -28.66
C THR A 249 0.14 -4.79 -29.03
N VAL A 250 0.05 -4.31 -30.27
CA VAL A 250 0.78 -3.14 -30.79
C VAL A 250 -0.16 -1.95 -30.74
N VAL A 251 0.24 -0.89 -30.04
CA VAL A 251 -0.61 0.30 -29.80
C VAL A 251 0.11 1.54 -30.30
N GLY A 252 -0.53 2.30 -31.19
CA GLY A 252 -0.05 3.59 -31.69
C GLY A 252 0.19 3.63 -33.20
N GLU A 253 0.01 4.82 -33.78
CA GLU A 253 0.10 5.08 -35.22
C GLU A 253 1.51 4.84 -35.75
N ASP A 254 2.52 5.40 -35.07
CA ASP A 254 3.93 5.27 -35.45
C ASP A 254 4.46 3.84 -35.25
N ALA A 255 3.96 3.13 -34.22
CA ALA A 255 4.34 1.76 -33.94
C ALA A 255 3.81 0.81 -35.02
N LEU A 256 2.56 1.01 -35.47
CA LEU A 256 1.97 0.26 -36.57
C LEU A 256 2.60 0.62 -37.92
N ALA A 257 2.83 1.91 -38.19
CA ALA A 257 3.50 2.37 -39.41
C ALA A 257 4.90 1.76 -39.56
N ARG A 258 5.66 1.69 -38.46
CA ARG A 258 6.99 1.06 -38.42
C ARG A 258 6.93 -0.45 -38.61
N GLU A 259 5.93 -1.11 -38.03
CA GLU A 259 5.81 -2.56 -38.11
C GLU A 259 5.36 -3.02 -39.50
N PHE A 260 4.54 -2.23 -40.20
CA PHE A 260 4.15 -2.47 -41.60
C PHE A 260 5.10 -1.85 -42.65
N ASP A 261 6.20 -1.22 -42.21
CA ASP A 261 7.13 -0.45 -43.06
C ASP A 261 6.42 0.50 -44.04
N ALA A 262 5.38 1.18 -43.53
CA ALA A 262 4.44 1.96 -44.34
C ALA A 262 4.35 3.40 -43.82
N PRO A 263 4.33 4.43 -44.70
CA PRO A 263 4.11 5.80 -44.27
C PRO A 263 2.69 5.99 -43.72
N LEU A 264 2.55 6.79 -42.67
CA LEU A 264 1.25 7.13 -42.10
C LEU A 264 0.53 8.16 -43.00
N LEU A 265 -0.61 7.75 -43.57
CA LEU A 265 -1.42 8.61 -44.45
C LEU A 265 -2.43 9.45 -43.67
N GLY A 266 -2.86 8.97 -42.51
CA GLY A 266 -3.76 9.73 -41.64
C GLY A 266 -4.51 8.88 -40.63
N ARG A 267 -5.34 9.56 -39.82
CA ARG A 267 -6.19 8.96 -38.79
C ARG A 267 -7.64 9.33 -39.02
N LEU A 268 -8.53 8.35 -38.88
CA LEU A 268 -9.97 8.51 -38.89
C LEU A 268 -10.49 8.64 -37.45
N SER A 269 -11.34 9.63 -37.21
CA SER A 269 -11.90 9.93 -35.87
C SER A 269 -12.93 8.90 -35.36
N GLY A 270 -13.21 7.84 -36.12
CA GLY A 270 -14.13 6.78 -35.75
C GLY A 270 -14.04 5.56 -36.69
N VAL A 271 -14.85 4.55 -36.40
CA VAL A 271 -14.83 3.28 -37.13
C VAL A 271 -15.29 3.48 -38.59
N PRO A 272 -14.52 2.98 -39.59
CA PRO A 272 -14.93 2.97 -40.99
C PRO A 272 -16.36 2.45 -41.20
N GLY A 273 -17.18 3.19 -41.96
CA GLY A 273 -18.60 2.89 -42.18
C GLY A 273 -19.59 3.70 -41.36
N GLN A 274 -19.14 4.51 -40.38
CA GLN A 274 -20.01 5.45 -39.67
C GLN A 274 -20.04 6.83 -40.36
N ALA A 275 -21.18 7.53 -40.33
CA ALA A 275 -21.47 8.74 -41.11
C ALA A 275 -20.55 9.97 -40.84
N SER A 276 -19.62 9.89 -39.89
CA SER A 276 -18.83 11.02 -39.40
C SER A 276 -17.49 11.24 -40.13
N LEU A 277 -17.26 10.60 -41.29
CA LEU A 277 -15.94 10.48 -41.95
C LEU A 277 -15.61 11.57 -43.00
N VAL A 278 -16.57 12.44 -43.36
CA VAL A 278 -16.47 13.28 -44.59
C VAL A 278 -15.34 14.32 -44.54
N ALA A 279 -14.97 14.83 -43.35
CA ALA A 279 -13.90 15.82 -43.22
C ALA A 279 -12.49 15.19 -43.33
N ASP A 280 -12.34 13.96 -42.81
CA ASP A 280 -11.06 13.24 -42.75
C ASP A 280 -10.72 12.58 -44.11
N THR A 281 -11.72 12.33 -44.98
CA THR A 281 -11.54 11.63 -46.26
C THR A 281 -10.91 12.50 -47.36
N THR A 282 -11.05 13.82 -47.32
CA THR A 282 -10.49 14.71 -48.36
C THR A 282 -8.97 14.82 -48.26
N SER A 283 -8.45 15.09 -47.06
CA SER A 283 -7.00 15.11 -46.81
C SER A 283 -6.37 13.74 -47.06
N LEU A 284 -7.08 12.68 -46.67
CA LEU A 284 -6.62 11.32 -46.88
C LEU A 284 -6.59 10.93 -48.37
N ALA A 285 -7.57 11.34 -49.17
CA ALA A 285 -7.57 11.13 -50.61
C ALA A 285 -6.38 11.84 -51.30
N ASP A 286 -6.05 13.07 -50.87
CA ASP A 286 -4.88 13.79 -51.37
C ASP A 286 -3.57 13.09 -51.00
N HIS A 287 -3.44 12.57 -49.77
CA HIS A 287 -2.27 11.79 -49.34
C HIS A 287 -2.14 10.45 -50.09
N ILE A 288 -3.24 9.74 -50.30
CA ILE A 288 -3.26 8.50 -51.11
C ILE A 288 -2.83 8.80 -52.54
N ARG A 289 -3.33 9.89 -53.13
CA ARG A 289 -2.93 10.30 -54.47
C ARG A 289 -1.44 10.59 -54.54
N LEU A 290 -0.91 11.37 -53.60
CA LEU A 290 0.51 11.69 -53.53
C LEU A 290 1.38 10.42 -53.38
N ALA A 291 0.96 9.48 -52.54
CA ALA A 291 1.65 8.20 -52.37
C ALA A 291 1.58 7.33 -53.65
N SER A 292 0.43 7.29 -54.32
CA SER A 292 0.25 6.51 -55.55
C SER A 292 1.07 7.06 -56.73
N GLU A 293 1.16 8.40 -56.87
CA GLU A 293 2.00 9.06 -57.88
C GLU A 293 3.49 8.78 -57.61
N GLY A 294 3.91 8.82 -56.34
CA GLY A 294 5.28 8.49 -55.92
C GLY A 294 5.69 7.03 -56.23
N SER A 295 4.76 6.08 -56.11
CA SER A 295 4.98 4.66 -56.37
C SER A 295 4.65 4.21 -57.80
N ARG A 296 4.21 5.13 -58.69
CA ARG A 296 3.78 4.85 -60.08
C ARG A 296 2.66 3.81 -60.18
N VAL A 297 1.70 3.93 -59.28
CA VAL A 297 0.53 3.05 -59.14
C VAL A 297 -0.73 3.83 -59.54
N HIS A 298 -1.63 3.19 -60.28
CA HIS A 298 -2.87 3.79 -60.78
C HIS A 298 -4.15 3.25 -60.09
N GLY A 299 -4.04 2.13 -59.37
CA GLY A 299 -5.12 1.55 -58.56
C GLY A 299 -4.68 1.33 -57.11
N VAL A 300 -5.56 1.62 -56.16
CA VAL A 300 -5.29 1.50 -54.72
C VAL A 300 -6.27 0.53 -54.09
N TRP A 301 -5.75 -0.44 -53.33
CA TRP A 301 -6.53 -1.44 -52.65
C TRP A 301 -6.51 -1.25 -51.14
N LEU A 302 -7.69 -1.14 -50.53
CA LEU A 302 -7.86 -1.08 -49.09
C LEU A 302 -7.85 -2.49 -48.51
N VAL A 303 -6.95 -2.72 -47.54
CA VAL A 303 -6.85 -3.98 -46.78
C VAL A 303 -7.06 -3.67 -45.30
N GLY A 304 -7.98 -4.39 -44.66
CA GLY A 304 -8.21 -4.26 -43.22
C GLY A 304 -7.19 -5.06 -42.44
N ALA A 305 -6.46 -4.41 -41.54
CA ALA A 305 -5.61 -5.07 -40.56
C ALA A 305 -6.39 -5.16 -39.24
N GLY A 306 -6.94 -6.33 -38.91
CA GLY A 306 -7.69 -6.57 -37.67
C GLY A 306 -9.19 -6.82 -37.86
N PRO A 307 -10.07 -6.39 -36.92
CA PRO A 307 -11.49 -6.75 -36.93
C PRO A 307 -12.17 -6.30 -38.23
N SER A 308 -13.12 -7.09 -38.73
CA SER A 308 -13.82 -6.82 -39.99
C SER A 308 -14.57 -5.49 -39.93
N VAL A 309 -14.13 -4.52 -40.74
CA VAL A 309 -14.75 -3.19 -40.86
C VAL A 309 -15.29 -2.97 -42.28
N ASP A 310 -16.26 -2.07 -42.44
CA ASP A 310 -16.81 -1.74 -43.75
C ASP A 310 -15.86 -0.85 -44.56
N LEU A 311 -14.92 -1.50 -45.26
CA LEU A 311 -13.97 -0.86 -46.16
C LEU A 311 -14.61 -0.40 -47.48
N ARG A 312 -15.77 -0.95 -47.86
CA ARG A 312 -16.44 -0.60 -49.13
C ARG A 312 -16.99 0.82 -49.05
N SER A 313 -17.64 1.15 -47.95
CA SER A 313 -18.12 2.51 -47.69
C SER A 313 -16.98 3.53 -47.66
N LEU A 314 -15.81 3.14 -47.11
CA LEU A 314 -14.61 3.97 -47.09
C LEU A 314 -14.01 4.17 -48.49
N ALA A 315 -13.90 3.12 -49.30
CA ALA A 315 -13.40 3.19 -50.67
C ALA A 315 -14.24 4.17 -51.51
N VAL A 316 -15.57 4.03 -51.47
CA VAL A 316 -16.50 4.92 -52.17
C VAL A 316 -16.36 6.38 -51.73
N ALA A 317 -16.16 6.63 -50.44
CA ALA A 317 -15.94 7.98 -49.92
C ALA A 317 -14.61 8.58 -50.42
N LEU A 318 -13.53 7.80 -50.41
CA LEU A 318 -12.21 8.24 -50.87
C LEU A 318 -12.16 8.52 -52.39
N THR A 319 -12.78 7.66 -53.21
CA THR A 319 -12.89 7.88 -54.67
C THR A 319 -13.66 9.17 -54.97
N ARG A 320 -14.80 9.37 -54.30
CA ARG A 320 -15.62 10.59 -54.49
C ARG A 320 -14.87 11.86 -54.10
N SER A 321 -14.12 11.82 -52.99
CA SER A 321 -13.29 12.94 -52.56
C SER A 321 -12.15 13.23 -53.56
N GLY A 322 -11.49 12.21 -54.09
CA GLY A 322 -10.42 12.34 -55.08
C GLY A 322 -10.88 12.98 -56.41
N ASP A 323 -12.05 12.59 -56.90
CA ASP A 323 -12.61 13.12 -58.15
C ASP A 323 -13.03 14.60 -58.00
N SER A 324 -13.54 14.98 -56.83
CA SER A 324 -14.02 16.35 -56.58
C SER A 324 -12.90 17.40 -56.59
N ASN A 325 -11.68 17.02 -56.21
CA ASN A 325 -10.53 17.94 -56.15
C ASN A 325 -9.79 18.08 -57.51
N GLY A 326 -9.91 17.07 -58.39
CA GLY A 326 -9.34 17.08 -59.75
C GLY A 326 -10.08 17.95 -60.76
N SER A 327 -11.35 18.28 -60.49
CA SER A 327 -12.23 19.02 -61.42
C SER A 327 -11.93 20.53 -61.51
N SER A 328 -11.00 21.07 -60.73
CA SER A 328 -10.68 22.52 -60.72
C SER A 328 -9.70 22.96 -61.82
N ARG A 329 -9.21 22.04 -62.67
CA ARG A 329 -8.35 22.37 -63.82
C ARG A 329 -9.13 22.16 -65.12
N ALA A 330 -9.36 23.24 -65.86
CA ALA A 330 -10.10 23.28 -67.12
C ALA A 330 -9.73 22.13 -68.08
N PRO A 331 -10.69 21.58 -68.87
CA PRO A 331 -10.45 20.41 -69.70
C PRO A 331 -9.56 20.82 -70.88
N LYS A 332 -8.30 20.36 -70.87
CA LYS A 332 -7.43 20.44 -72.05
C LYS A 332 -6.98 19.02 -72.41
N ALA A 333 -7.43 18.58 -73.58
CA ALA A 333 -7.08 17.35 -74.29
C ALA A 333 -7.48 16.02 -73.62
N ALA A 334 -8.62 15.48 -74.08
CA ALA A 334 -9.19 14.18 -73.74
C ALA A 334 -8.43 12.97 -74.35
N ASN A 335 -7.10 12.99 -74.40
CA ASN A 335 -6.36 11.85 -74.96
C ASN A 335 -5.00 11.58 -74.30
N ASP A 336 -4.82 12.03 -73.06
CA ASP A 336 -3.67 11.63 -72.25
C ASP A 336 -4.10 10.46 -71.34
N PRO A 337 -3.69 9.21 -71.63
CA PRO A 337 -4.06 8.04 -70.82
C PRO A 337 -3.54 8.11 -69.36
N HIS A 338 -2.66 9.07 -69.07
CA HIS A 338 -2.08 9.33 -67.75
C HIS A 338 -2.90 10.29 -66.86
N ALA A 339 -4.00 10.87 -67.36
CA ALA A 339 -4.83 11.82 -66.60
C ALA A 339 -6.00 11.19 -65.81
N ARG A 340 -6.06 9.85 -65.70
CA ARG A 340 -7.12 9.16 -64.96
C ARG A 340 -6.85 9.23 -63.46
N GLY A 341 -7.85 9.66 -62.69
CA GLY A 341 -7.84 9.67 -61.23
C GLY A 341 -7.56 8.28 -60.65
N VAL A 342 -6.98 8.27 -59.45
CA VAL A 342 -6.60 7.04 -58.74
C VAL A 342 -7.87 6.33 -58.28
N THR A 343 -8.05 5.09 -58.74
CA THR A 343 -9.20 4.26 -58.36
C THR A 343 -8.91 3.60 -57.01
N VAL A 344 -9.83 3.70 -56.04
CA VAL A 344 -9.69 3.11 -54.71
C VAL A 344 -10.75 2.04 -54.56
N ASP A 345 -10.33 0.79 -54.37
CA ASP A 345 -11.20 -0.37 -54.20
C ASP A 345 -10.80 -1.19 -52.97
N VAL A 346 -11.64 -2.14 -52.56
CA VAL A 346 -11.30 -3.08 -51.47
C VAL A 346 -10.56 -4.28 -52.06
N PHE A 347 -9.51 -4.73 -51.39
CA PHE A 347 -8.78 -5.94 -51.80
C PHE A 347 -9.72 -7.16 -51.83
N ASP A 348 -9.81 -7.81 -52.98
CA ASP A 348 -10.52 -9.07 -53.16
C ASP A 348 -9.61 -10.05 -53.91
N ALA A 349 -9.23 -11.12 -53.21
CA ALA A 349 -8.33 -12.15 -53.72
C ALA A 349 -8.91 -12.89 -54.95
N HIS A 350 -10.23 -12.87 -55.14
CA HIS A 350 -10.90 -13.54 -56.27
C HIS A 350 -10.81 -12.75 -57.57
N THR A 351 -10.63 -11.42 -57.48
CA THR A 351 -10.54 -10.54 -58.65
C THR A 351 -9.10 -10.12 -58.98
N TRP A 352 -8.14 -10.52 -58.14
CA TRP A 352 -6.75 -10.14 -58.29
C TRP A 352 -6.02 -11.01 -59.32
N SER A 353 -5.24 -10.35 -60.18
CA SER A 353 -4.34 -11.00 -61.14
C SER A 353 -2.91 -10.45 -60.99
N PRO A 354 -1.88 -11.30 -60.85
CA PRO A 354 -0.48 -10.87 -60.70
C PRO A 354 0.11 -10.21 -61.96
N ASN A 355 -0.58 -10.30 -63.11
CA ASN A 355 -0.15 -9.70 -64.38
C ASN A 355 -0.76 -8.30 -64.63
N GLY A 356 -1.59 -7.80 -63.71
CA GLY A 356 -2.17 -6.46 -63.76
C GLY A 356 -1.23 -5.44 -63.13
N GLY A 357 -0.30 -4.90 -63.92
CA GLY A 357 0.68 -3.92 -63.45
C GLY A 357 0.03 -2.62 -62.96
N GLY A 358 0.38 -2.20 -61.73
CA GLY A 358 0.15 -0.84 -61.24
C GLY A 358 -0.90 -0.68 -60.15
N ALA A 359 -1.15 -1.69 -59.31
CA ALA A 359 -1.96 -1.54 -58.09
C ALA A 359 -1.07 -1.54 -56.81
N GLY A 360 -1.46 -0.78 -55.79
CA GLY A 360 -0.77 -0.68 -54.50
C GLY A 360 -1.74 -0.73 -53.33
N VAL A 361 -1.26 -1.09 -52.15
CA VAL A 361 -2.11 -1.38 -50.98
C VAL A 361 -2.05 -0.27 -49.95
N VAL A 362 -3.21 0.11 -49.44
CA VAL A 362 -3.34 0.96 -48.25
C VAL A 362 -3.95 0.13 -47.13
N LEU A 363 -3.25 0.07 -46.02
CA LEU A 363 -3.69 -0.67 -44.83
C LEU A 363 -4.63 0.20 -44.00
N VAL A 364 -5.70 -0.39 -43.50
CA VAL A 364 -6.67 0.25 -42.60
C VAL A 364 -6.68 -0.52 -41.28
N SER A 365 -6.13 0.08 -40.22
CA SER A 365 -5.91 -0.58 -38.93
C SER A 365 -6.56 0.19 -37.78
N PRO A 366 -7.08 -0.49 -36.72
CA PRO A 366 -7.37 0.18 -35.46
C PRO A 366 -6.08 0.71 -34.83
N LEU A 367 -6.21 1.69 -33.93
CA LEU A 367 -5.09 2.26 -33.16
C LEU A 367 -4.38 1.25 -32.22
N ALA A 368 -5.05 0.12 -31.93
CA ALA A 368 -4.51 -0.99 -31.16
C ALA A 368 -4.82 -2.29 -31.91
N LEU A 369 -3.78 -2.98 -32.36
CA LEU A 369 -3.86 -4.21 -33.14
C LEU A 369 -3.21 -5.36 -32.38
N LYS A 370 -3.79 -6.56 -32.43
CA LYS A 370 -3.14 -7.75 -31.85
C LYS A 370 -1.97 -8.17 -32.72
N LYS A 371 -0.93 -8.75 -32.12
CA LYS A 371 0.21 -9.27 -32.89
C LYS A 371 -0.19 -10.38 -33.86
N GLU A 372 -1.22 -11.16 -33.53
CA GLU A 372 -1.78 -12.21 -34.39
C GLU A 372 -2.34 -11.62 -35.69
N ASP A 373 -3.25 -10.63 -35.60
CA ASP A 373 -3.81 -9.91 -36.75
C ASP A 373 -2.72 -9.24 -37.60
N LEU A 374 -1.65 -8.76 -36.96
CA LEU A 374 -0.51 -8.17 -37.65
C LEU A 374 0.29 -9.19 -38.46
N ILE A 375 0.54 -10.38 -37.90
CA ILE A 375 1.23 -11.46 -38.59
C ILE A 375 0.40 -11.94 -39.79
N GLU A 376 -0.92 -12.11 -39.61
CA GLU A 376 -1.83 -12.49 -40.69
C GLU A 376 -1.82 -11.47 -41.83
N THR A 377 -1.89 -10.18 -41.49
CA THR A 377 -1.86 -9.09 -42.48
C THR A 377 -0.51 -9.07 -43.20
N ASN A 378 0.61 -9.25 -42.49
CA ASN A 378 1.94 -9.26 -43.12
C ASN A 378 2.13 -10.47 -44.04
N GLN A 379 1.63 -11.65 -43.65
CA GLN A 379 1.62 -12.82 -44.52
C GLN A 379 0.81 -12.58 -45.80
N LEU A 380 -0.34 -11.91 -45.71
CA LEU A 380 -1.13 -11.54 -46.88
C LEU A 380 -0.35 -10.57 -47.81
N LEU A 381 0.36 -9.59 -47.25
CA LEU A 381 1.20 -8.67 -48.02
C LEU A 381 2.35 -9.39 -48.72
N GLU A 382 3.06 -10.28 -48.01
CA GLU A 382 4.15 -11.10 -48.57
C GLU A 382 3.68 -12.01 -49.71
N LEU A 383 2.51 -12.64 -49.55
CA LEU A 383 1.91 -13.50 -50.57
C LEU A 383 1.40 -12.69 -51.78
N SER A 384 0.87 -11.48 -51.55
CA SER A 384 0.33 -10.64 -52.60
C SER A 384 1.39 -9.88 -53.41
N ARG A 385 2.59 -9.66 -52.84
CA ARG A 385 3.69 -8.88 -53.44
C ARG A 385 3.29 -7.47 -53.88
N LEU A 386 2.24 -6.91 -53.28
CA LEU A 386 1.78 -5.56 -53.61
C LEU A 386 2.61 -4.50 -52.88
N PRO A 387 2.96 -3.39 -53.53
CA PRO A 387 3.64 -2.29 -52.84
C PRO A 387 2.69 -1.64 -51.83
N VAL A 388 3.13 -1.53 -50.57
CA VAL A 388 2.39 -0.84 -49.52
C VAL A 388 2.58 0.67 -49.68
N LEU A 389 1.49 1.38 -49.98
CA LEU A 389 1.46 2.81 -50.21
C LEU A 389 1.35 3.61 -48.91
N GLY A 390 0.74 3.02 -47.87
CA GLY A 390 0.66 3.65 -46.55
C GLY A 390 -0.40 3.07 -45.62
N LEU A 391 -0.46 3.62 -44.41
CA LEU A 391 -1.33 3.18 -43.31
C LEU A 391 -2.35 4.27 -42.95
N ILE A 392 -3.60 3.85 -42.81
CA ILE A 392 -4.70 4.62 -42.23
C ILE A 392 -5.05 3.99 -40.89
N THR A 393 -5.07 4.80 -39.84
CA THR A 393 -5.49 4.35 -38.51
C THR A 393 -6.88 4.84 -38.14
N TYR A 394 -7.61 4.14 -37.27
CA TYR A 394 -8.91 4.61 -36.77
C TYR A 394 -9.07 4.41 -35.26
N ASP A 395 -9.87 5.30 -34.64
CA ASP A 395 -10.36 5.12 -33.28
C ASP A 395 -11.36 3.95 -33.23
N GLY A 396 -11.02 2.89 -32.48
CA GLY A 396 -11.98 1.83 -32.15
C GLY A 396 -13.18 2.38 -31.37
N GLU A 397 -14.26 1.59 -31.26
CA GLU A 397 -15.44 2.00 -30.51
C GLU A 397 -15.06 2.49 -29.11
N ARG A 398 -15.27 3.78 -28.86
CA ARG A 398 -15.03 4.37 -27.55
C ARG A 398 -15.96 3.67 -26.56
N PRO A 399 -15.46 3.04 -25.48
CA PRO A 399 -16.33 2.48 -24.48
C PRO A 399 -17.18 3.61 -23.92
N TRP A 400 -18.50 3.42 -24.01
CA TRP A 400 -19.56 4.28 -23.52
C TRP A 400 -19.15 5.02 -22.22
N ARG A 401 -18.99 6.35 -22.31
CA ARG A 401 -18.89 7.24 -21.15
C ARG A 401 -20.31 7.64 -20.77
N PRO A 402 -20.89 7.17 -19.65
CA PRO A 402 -22.13 7.74 -19.17
C PRO A 402 -21.82 9.15 -18.63
N GLY A 403 -22.36 10.18 -19.28
CA GLY A 403 -22.60 11.46 -18.59
C GLY A 403 -21.85 12.71 -19.06
N LEU A 404 -21.62 12.92 -20.36
CA LEU A 404 -21.44 14.29 -20.88
C LEU A 404 -22.47 14.56 -21.97
N ARG A 405 -23.54 15.27 -21.60
CA ARG A 405 -24.45 15.89 -22.56
C ARG A 405 -23.67 16.97 -23.33
N PRO A 406 -23.84 17.09 -24.65
CA PRO A 406 -23.34 18.24 -25.38
C PRO A 406 -24.00 19.50 -24.83
N VAL A 407 -23.20 20.52 -24.53
CA VAL A 407 -23.71 21.85 -24.25
C VAL A 407 -24.08 22.47 -25.59
N ASP A 408 -25.37 22.61 -25.85
CA ASP A 408 -25.86 23.37 -27.00
C ASP A 408 -25.42 24.84 -26.88
N PRO A 409 -24.87 25.45 -27.95
CA PRO A 409 -24.70 26.88 -27.99
C PRO A 409 -26.01 27.53 -28.44
N VAL A 410 -26.35 28.64 -27.78
CA VAL A 410 -27.35 29.65 -28.15
C VAL A 410 -28.78 29.41 -27.65
N GLY A 411 -29.21 30.29 -26.72
CA GLY A 411 -30.54 30.88 -26.85
C GLY A 411 -31.23 31.33 -25.57
N LYS A 412 -31.25 32.66 -25.40
CA LYS A 412 -32.38 33.46 -24.88
C LYS A 412 -32.65 33.42 -23.37
N GLY A 413 -32.46 34.59 -22.77
CA GLY A 413 -32.95 34.91 -21.45
C GLY A 413 -34.48 34.82 -21.37
N VAL A 414 -34.95 34.29 -20.24
CA VAL A 414 -36.27 34.57 -19.71
C VAL A 414 -36.12 34.71 -18.19
N THR A 415 -36.76 35.78 -17.72
CA THR A 415 -36.83 36.31 -16.38
C THR A 415 -37.51 35.37 -15.38
N LYS A 416 -36.98 35.38 -14.16
CA LYS A 416 -37.58 34.83 -12.94
C LYS A 416 -38.90 35.54 -12.60
N PRO A 417 -39.92 34.84 -12.09
CA PRO A 417 -40.82 35.42 -11.10
C PRO A 417 -40.54 34.82 -9.72
N ALA A 418 -40.41 35.69 -8.73
CA ALA A 418 -40.31 35.36 -7.33
C ALA A 418 -41.70 34.98 -6.79
N GLN A 419 -41.80 33.80 -6.19
CA GLN A 419 -42.97 33.38 -5.42
C GLN A 419 -42.51 33.24 -3.96
N GLN A 420 -42.78 34.27 -3.16
CA GLN A 420 -42.68 34.22 -1.71
C GLN A 420 -43.99 33.66 -1.15
N SER A 421 -43.92 32.44 -0.62
CA SER A 421 -44.93 31.91 0.29
C SER A 421 -44.73 32.56 1.66
N GLY A 422 -45.79 33.15 2.19
CA GLY A 422 -45.84 33.60 3.57
C GLY A 422 -46.03 32.45 4.55
N LEU A 423 -45.76 32.77 5.81
CA LEU A 423 -46.51 32.44 7.05
C LEU A 423 -45.53 32.14 8.18
N GLU A 424 -45.31 33.11 9.07
CA GLU A 424 -45.62 32.87 10.49
C GLU A 424 -45.85 34.19 11.23
N LYS A 425 -46.81 34.13 12.15
CA LYS A 425 -47.47 35.22 12.88
C LYS A 425 -47.03 35.09 14.36
N VAL A 426 -47.42 36.06 15.19
CA VAL A 426 -47.40 36.04 16.69
C VAL A 426 -46.03 36.49 17.27
N THR A 427 -45.85 37.53 18.10
CA THR A 427 -46.72 38.24 19.07
C THR A 427 -46.14 39.64 19.39
N ARG A 428 -47.02 40.62 19.61
CA ARG A 428 -46.75 41.86 20.36
C ARG A 428 -46.70 41.56 21.87
N SER A 429 -45.73 42.10 22.60
CA SER A 429 -45.93 42.64 23.96
C SER A 429 -44.69 43.39 24.46
N SER A 430 -44.90 44.66 24.82
CA SER A 430 -44.32 45.42 25.95
C SER A 430 -42.84 45.23 26.34
N SER A 431 -42.03 46.29 26.21
CA SER A 431 -41.56 47.06 27.38
C SER A 431 -40.51 48.13 27.00
N ARG A 432 -40.75 49.32 27.55
CA ARG A 432 -39.88 50.51 27.74
C ARG A 432 -39.60 51.42 26.54
#